data_AF-A0A1Q6LFR0-F1
#
_entry.id   AF-A0A1Q6LFR0-F1
#
_cell.length_a   1.000
_cell.length_b   1.000
_cell.length_c   1.000
_cell.angle_alpha   90.00
_cell.angle_beta   90.00
_cell.angle_gamma   90.00
#
_symmetry.space_group_name_H-M   'P 1'
#
loop_
_entity.id
_entity.type
_entity.pdbx_description
1 polymer ?
#
loop_
_entity_poly.entity_id
_entity_poly.type
_entity_poly.pdbx_seq_one_letter_code
_entity_poly.pdbx_strand_id
1 'polypeptide(L)'
;MGISQALLSHYEKGIRECGLDFVVKCADYYGVTTDYLLGVSASRNGLDPSVYASLGAEDDDMPLSTLSQATRILLDTAAAASRGGAARYIYDYYMLSLYRGALTMAKAGILPKEMFKLDYNLGRELASAALAVQDARFVFIEDKSRTGSDVPEKTALHTIIAEAEEYILNNFVIE
;
A
#
# COMPACT_ATOMS: atom_id res chain seq x y z
N MET A 1 29.09 5.22 3.62
CA MET A 1 29.35 4.52 4.90
C MET A 1 30.54 5.13 5.65
N GLY A 2 31.70 5.34 5.02
CA GLY A 2 32.81 6.09 5.66
C GLY A 2 33.41 5.43 6.91
N ILE A 3 33.20 4.12 7.07
CA ILE A 3 33.62 3.33 8.23
C ILE A 3 34.89 2.55 7.86
N SER A 4 35.85 2.48 8.80
CA SER A 4 37.07 1.70 8.63
C SER A 4 36.78 0.20 8.52
N GLN A 5 37.44 -0.47 7.58
CA GLN A 5 37.30 -1.92 7.36
C GLN A 5 37.63 -2.74 8.61
N ALA A 6 38.59 -2.30 9.41
CA ALA A 6 38.93 -2.94 10.69
C ALA A 6 37.79 -2.84 11.71
N LEU A 7 37.10 -1.69 11.72
CA LEU A 7 35.96 -1.47 12.61
C LEU A 7 34.76 -2.33 12.20
N LEU A 8 34.50 -2.43 10.89
CA LEU A 8 33.46 -3.31 10.35
C LEU A 8 33.72 -4.78 10.70
N SER A 9 34.97 -5.25 10.58
CA SER A 9 35.34 -6.62 10.96
C SER A 9 35.11 -6.91 12.45
N HIS A 10 35.28 -5.93 13.35
CA HIS A 10 34.97 -6.10 14.76
C HIS A 10 33.47 -6.23 15.02
N TYR A 11 32.63 -5.49 14.28
CA TYR A 11 31.18 -5.60 14.37
C TYR A 11 30.70 -6.96 13.86
N GLU A 12 31.17 -7.41 12.69
CA GLU A 12 30.78 -8.71 12.11
C GLU A 12 31.18 -9.90 12.99
N LYS A 13 32.29 -9.79 13.72
CA LYS A 13 32.77 -10.83 14.66
C LYS A 13 32.16 -10.74 16.05
N GLY A 14 31.30 -9.75 16.32
CA GLY A 14 30.70 -9.52 17.64
C GLY A 14 31.71 -9.09 18.71
N ILE A 15 32.89 -8.59 18.32
CA ILE A 15 33.95 -8.14 19.24
C ILE A 15 33.60 -6.76 19.85
N ARG A 16 32.74 -6.00 19.16
CA ARG A 16 32.30 -4.67 19.57
C ARG A 16 30.83 -4.48 19.22
N GLU A 17 30.09 -3.77 20.07
CA GLU A 17 28.71 -3.38 19.78
C GLU A 17 28.65 -2.16 18.84
N CYS A 18 27.69 -2.19 17.92
CA CYS A 18 27.43 -1.09 16.99
C CYS A 18 26.83 0.11 17.71
N GLY A 19 27.40 1.30 17.51
CA GLY A 19 26.80 2.54 17.99
C GLY A 19 25.55 2.93 17.19
N LEU A 20 24.65 3.73 17.79
CA LEU A 20 23.39 4.16 17.16
C LEU A 20 23.62 4.85 15.80
N ASP A 21 24.63 5.72 15.70
CA ASP A 21 24.98 6.42 14.45
C ASP A 21 25.37 5.45 13.32
N PHE A 22 26.01 4.32 13.65
CA PHE A 22 26.32 3.28 12.67
C PHE A 22 25.05 2.56 12.20
N VAL A 23 24.16 2.22 13.13
CA VAL A 23 22.90 1.52 12.81
C VAL A 23 22.01 2.37 11.90
N VAL A 24 21.88 3.68 12.18
CA VAL A 24 21.13 4.63 11.33
C VAL A 24 21.74 4.71 9.93
N LYS A 25 23.07 4.82 9.80
CA LYS A 25 23.74 4.83 8.50
C LYS A 25 23.58 3.53 7.72
N CYS A 26 23.56 2.39 8.42
CA CYS A 26 23.22 1.09 7.84
C CYS A 26 21.79 1.05 7.33
N ALA A 27 20.83 1.57 8.11
CA ALA A 27 19.43 1.63 7.74
C ALA A 27 19.24 2.41 6.43
N ASP A 28 19.84 3.61 6.37
CA ASP A 28 19.78 4.47 5.19
C ASP A 28 20.45 3.84 3.96
N TYR A 29 21.64 3.25 4.12
CA TYR A 29 22.38 2.65 3.00
C TYR A 29 21.70 1.42 2.43
N TYR A 30 21.17 0.55 3.29
CA TYR A 30 20.48 -0.65 2.84
C TYR A 30 19.02 -0.38 2.47
N GLY A 31 18.50 0.84 2.72
CA GLY A 31 17.11 1.21 2.47
C GLY A 31 16.15 0.36 3.31
N VAL A 32 16.46 0.20 4.59
CA VAL A 32 15.69 -0.60 5.56
C VAL A 32 15.44 0.18 6.84
N THR A 33 14.51 -0.26 7.69
CA THR A 33 14.35 0.33 9.03
C THR A 33 15.38 -0.17 10.02
N THR A 34 15.60 0.63 11.07
CA THR A 34 16.45 0.24 12.19
C THR A 34 15.90 -1.00 12.90
N ASP A 35 14.59 -1.09 13.07
CA ASP A 35 13.92 -2.26 13.68
C ASP A 35 14.16 -3.55 12.88
N TYR A 36 14.25 -3.45 11.54
CA TYR A 36 14.61 -4.58 10.70
C TYR A 36 16.08 -4.99 10.86
N LEU A 37 17.01 -4.03 10.89
CA LEU A 37 18.43 -4.32 11.10
C LEU A 37 18.72 -4.95 12.47
N LEU A 38 17.96 -4.53 13.49
CA LEU A 38 18.09 -5.05 14.84
C LEU A 38 17.32 -6.37 15.06
N GLY A 39 16.60 -6.85 14.04
CA GLY A 39 15.80 -8.07 14.14
C GLY A 39 14.56 -7.96 15.04
N VAL A 40 14.15 -6.73 15.39
CA VAL A 40 12.95 -6.44 16.17
C VAL A 40 11.70 -6.58 15.30
N SER A 41 11.80 -6.22 14.01
CA SER A 41 10.72 -6.38 13.03
C SER A 41 11.18 -7.18 11.82
N ALA A 42 10.31 -8.05 11.30
CA ALA A 42 10.52 -8.72 10.01
C ALA A 42 10.28 -7.77 8.82
N SER A 43 9.73 -6.57 9.07
CA SER A 43 9.38 -5.62 8.02
C SER A 43 10.56 -4.74 7.64
N ARG A 44 11.11 -5.00 6.45
CA ARG A 44 12.24 -4.26 5.88
C ARG A 44 12.01 -2.74 5.82
N ASN A 45 10.77 -2.29 5.64
CA ASN A 45 10.45 -0.88 5.37
C ASN A 45 9.60 -0.24 6.49
N GLY A 46 9.48 -0.87 7.67
CA GLY A 46 8.82 -0.28 8.83
C GLY A 46 7.30 -0.36 8.86
N LEU A 47 6.69 -1.03 7.89
CA LEU A 47 5.26 -1.35 7.93
C LEU A 47 5.10 -2.68 8.66
N ASP A 48 4.99 -2.65 9.97
CA ASP A 48 4.76 -3.84 10.78
C ASP A 48 3.33 -4.37 10.54
N PRO A 49 3.15 -5.63 10.12
CA PRO A 49 1.82 -6.24 9.96
C PRO A 49 0.96 -6.17 11.24
N SER A 50 1.57 -6.08 12.42
CA SER A 50 0.87 -5.94 13.70
C SER A 50 0.13 -4.60 13.86
N VAL A 51 0.59 -3.52 13.20
CA VAL A 51 -0.11 -2.23 13.19
C VAL A 51 -1.47 -2.38 12.50
N TYR A 52 -1.50 -3.11 11.40
CA TYR A 52 -2.74 -3.41 10.69
C TYR A 52 -3.64 -4.38 11.46
N ALA A 53 -3.08 -5.34 12.18
CA ALA A 53 -3.84 -6.23 13.06
C ALA A 53 -4.45 -5.46 14.26
N SER A 54 -3.75 -4.46 14.80
CA SER A 54 -4.25 -3.62 15.90
C SER A 54 -5.34 -2.63 15.49
N LEU A 55 -5.44 -2.31 14.20
CA LEU A 55 -6.53 -1.51 13.63
C LEU A 55 -7.83 -2.32 13.43
N GLY A 56 -7.80 -3.63 13.68
CA GLY A 56 -8.94 -4.54 13.52
C GLY A 56 -9.39 -5.21 14.82
N ALA A 57 -9.28 -4.53 15.97
CA ALA A 57 -9.80 -5.05 17.22
C ALA A 57 -11.24 -4.60 17.45
N GLU A 58 -12.09 -5.61 17.68
CA GLU A 58 -13.52 -5.61 18.06
C GLU A 58 -14.53 -5.73 16.89
N ASP A 59 -14.96 -6.98 16.67
CA ASP A 59 -16.25 -7.36 16.04
C ASP A 59 -16.50 -6.96 14.58
N ASP A 60 -15.46 -6.91 13.73
CA ASP A 60 -15.64 -6.72 12.28
C ASP A 60 -15.43 -8.04 11.51
N ASP A 61 -16.44 -8.45 10.73
CA ASP A 61 -16.41 -9.64 9.86
C ASP A 61 -15.27 -9.59 8.82
N MET A 62 -14.69 -8.40 8.57
CA MET A 62 -13.56 -8.21 7.66
C MET A 62 -12.51 -7.29 8.28
N PRO A 63 -11.35 -7.80 8.72
CA PRO A 63 -10.37 -6.96 9.38
C PRO A 63 -9.73 -6.02 8.35
N LEU A 64 -9.64 -4.73 8.70
CA LEU A 64 -8.92 -3.68 7.94
C LEU A 64 -7.48 -4.10 7.55
N SER A 65 -6.94 -5.08 8.27
CA SER A 65 -5.66 -5.73 7.96
C SER A 65 -5.65 -6.47 6.62
N THR A 66 -6.73 -7.14 6.22
CA THR A 66 -6.84 -7.85 4.94
C THR A 66 -6.82 -6.86 3.77
N LEU A 67 -7.59 -5.77 3.87
CA LEU A 67 -7.60 -4.70 2.86
C LEU A 67 -6.22 -4.05 2.71
N SER A 68 -5.54 -3.81 3.82
CA SER A 68 -4.22 -3.21 3.84
C SER A 68 -3.16 -4.12 3.22
N GLN A 69 -3.19 -5.42 3.52
CA GLN A 69 -2.32 -6.42 2.91
C GLN A 69 -2.58 -6.55 1.40
N ALA A 70 -3.85 -6.58 0.98
CA ALA A 70 -4.22 -6.62 -0.43
C ALA A 70 -3.72 -5.39 -1.20
N THR A 71 -3.87 -4.20 -0.62
CA THR A 71 -3.39 -2.93 -1.20
C THR A 71 -1.88 -2.96 -1.40
N ARG A 72 -1.14 -3.49 -0.41
CA ARG A 72 0.32 -3.65 -0.52
C ARG A 72 0.70 -4.60 -1.66
N ILE A 73 0.07 -5.77 -1.76
CA ILE A 73 0.33 -6.73 -2.85
C ILE A 73 0.10 -6.06 -4.21
N LEU A 74 -0.96 -5.27 -4.34
CA LEU A 74 -1.30 -4.58 -5.59
C LEU A 74 -0.27 -3.49 -5.94
N LEU A 75 0.23 -2.74 -4.95
CA LEU A 75 1.31 -1.77 -5.14
C LEU A 75 2.65 -2.43 -5.51
N ASP A 76 3.02 -3.51 -4.81
CA ASP A 76 4.28 -4.24 -5.04
C ASP A 76 4.28 -4.89 -6.44
N THR A 77 3.16 -5.48 -6.86
CA THR A 77 3.01 -6.05 -8.21
C THR A 77 3.06 -4.98 -9.30
N ALA A 78 2.47 -3.81 -9.06
CA ALA A 78 2.55 -2.66 -9.96
C ALA A 78 3.96 -2.11 -10.12
N ALA A 79 4.72 -2.06 -9.02
CA ALA A 79 6.11 -1.61 -9.02
C ALA A 79 7.03 -2.64 -9.70
N ALA A 80 6.76 -3.93 -9.53
CA ALA A 80 7.50 -5.01 -10.18
C ALA A 80 7.23 -5.09 -11.69
N ALA A 81 6.03 -4.69 -12.14
CA ALA A 81 5.72 -4.60 -13.56
C ALA A 81 6.61 -3.52 -14.21
N SER A 82 7.55 -3.93 -15.08
CA SER A 82 8.49 -3.02 -15.77
C SER A 82 7.83 -1.99 -16.72
N ARG A 83 6.50 -1.92 -16.76
CA ARG A 83 5.74 -0.88 -17.44
C ARG A 83 5.63 0.31 -16.50
N GLY A 84 6.51 1.30 -16.65
CA GLY A 84 6.59 2.49 -15.78
C GLY A 84 5.28 3.29 -15.56
N GLY A 85 4.22 3.01 -16.34
CA GLY A 85 2.89 3.58 -16.12
C GLY A 85 2.01 2.86 -15.10
N ALA A 86 2.27 1.59 -14.76
CA ALA A 86 1.40 0.78 -13.89
C ALA A 86 1.40 1.28 -12.44
N ALA A 87 2.57 1.48 -11.85
CA ALA A 87 2.71 2.05 -10.52
C ALA A 87 2.11 3.46 -10.42
N ARG A 88 2.27 4.28 -11.47
CA ARG A 88 1.71 5.64 -11.51
C ARG A 88 0.19 5.63 -11.58
N TYR A 89 -0.37 4.76 -12.44
CA TYR A 89 -1.81 4.58 -12.54
C TYR A 89 -2.43 4.16 -11.21
N ILE A 90 -1.86 3.14 -10.56
CA ILE A 90 -2.37 2.64 -9.28
C ILE A 90 -2.27 3.72 -8.19
N TYR A 91 -1.17 4.48 -8.15
CA TYR A 91 -1.04 5.61 -7.24
C TYR A 91 -2.13 6.66 -7.46
N ASP A 92 -2.32 7.11 -8.70
CA ASP A 92 -3.31 8.14 -9.02
C ASP A 92 -4.75 7.67 -8.74
N TYR A 93 -5.04 6.38 -9.01
CA TYR A 93 -6.33 5.75 -8.73
C TYR A 93 -6.64 5.74 -7.22
N TYR A 94 -5.70 5.27 -6.40
CA TYR A 94 -5.88 5.27 -4.94
C TYR A 94 -5.97 6.68 -4.37
N MET A 95 -5.16 7.62 -4.87
CA MET A 95 -5.21 9.03 -4.46
C MET A 95 -6.61 9.63 -4.67
N LEU A 96 -7.19 9.44 -5.87
CA LEU A 96 -8.52 9.97 -6.18
C LEU A 96 -9.64 9.26 -5.39
N SER A 97 -9.50 7.96 -5.18
CA SER A 97 -10.45 7.16 -4.37
C SER A 97 -10.45 7.61 -2.91
N LEU A 98 -9.26 7.78 -2.31
CA LEU A 98 -9.09 8.30 -0.95
C LEU A 98 -9.63 9.73 -0.84
N TYR A 99 -9.38 10.58 -1.82
CA TYR A 99 -9.91 11.94 -1.85
C TYR A 99 -11.44 11.97 -1.82
N ARG A 100 -12.13 11.09 -2.57
CA ARG A 100 -13.60 10.96 -2.53
C ARG A 100 -14.11 10.47 -1.17
N GLY A 101 -13.40 9.53 -0.55
CA GLY A 101 -13.67 9.09 0.82
C GLY A 101 -13.54 10.25 1.82
N ALA A 102 -12.42 10.97 1.77
CA ALA A 102 -12.14 12.11 2.62
C ALA A 102 -13.18 13.23 2.47
N LEU A 103 -13.64 13.51 1.24
CA LEU A 103 -14.75 14.45 1.01
C LEU A 103 -16.06 14.01 1.67
N THR A 104 -16.36 12.70 1.67
CA THR A 104 -17.56 12.17 2.33
C THR A 104 -17.46 12.31 3.85
N MET A 105 -16.29 12.01 4.41
CA MET A 105 -16.01 12.21 5.84
C MET A 105 -16.03 13.69 6.25
N ALA A 106 -15.54 14.58 5.39
CA ALA A 106 -15.62 16.03 5.60
C ALA A 106 -17.07 16.53 5.58
N LYS A 107 -17.90 16.03 4.65
CA LYS A 107 -19.35 16.31 4.65
C LYS A 107 -20.07 15.80 5.90
N ALA A 108 -19.63 14.68 6.45
CA ALA A 108 -20.12 14.14 7.72
C ALA A 108 -19.59 14.91 8.96
N GLY A 109 -18.72 15.91 8.78
CA GLY A 109 -18.15 16.71 9.86
C GLY A 109 -16.99 16.05 10.61
N ILE A 110 -16.49 14.91 10.12
CA ILE A 110 -15.41 14.15 10.76
C ILE A 110 -14.03 14.73 10.42
N LEU A 111 -13.85 15.22 9.19
CA LEU A 111 -12.62 15.85 8.74
C LEU A 111 -12.74 17.37 8.67
N PRO A 112 -11.68 18.12 9.07
CA PRO A 112 -11.68 19.57 9.02
C PRO A 112 -11.73 20.10 7.58
N LYS A 113 -12.57 21.11 7.36
CA LYS A 113 -12.81 21.72 6.04
C LYS A 113 -11.58 22.38 5.43
N GLU A 114 -10.65 22.82 6.28
CA GLU A 114 -9.42 23.52 5.91
C GLU A 114 -8.45 22.62 5.14
N MET A 115 -8.62 21.30 5.22
CA MET A 115 -7.86 20.33 4.41
C MET A 115 -8.18 20.42 2.91
N PHE A 116 -9.34 20.98 2.55
CA PHE A 116 -9.84 20.96 1.19
C PHE A 116 -9.82 22.36 0.59
N LYS A 117 -9.13 22.49 -0.54
CA LYS A 117 -9.11 23.75 -1.31
C LYS A 117 -10.31 23.88 -2.25
N LEU A 118 -10.88 22.75 -2.67
CA LEU A 118 -12.01 22.70 -3.60
C LEU A 118 -13.32 22.59 -2.82
N ASP A 119 -14.39 23.11 -3.42
CA ASP A 119 -15.74 22.79 -2.98
C ASP A 119 -15.97 21.27 -3.01
N TYR A 120 -16.74 20.76 -2.05
CA TYR A 120 -16.89 19.32 -1.86
C TYR A 120 -17.66 18.63 -2.99
N ASN A 121 -18.65 19.30 -3.58
CA ASN A 121 -19.40 18.74 -4.70
C ASN A 121 -18.53 18.78 -5.95
N LEU A 122 -17.91 19.93 -6.24
CA LEU A 122 -17.01 20.06 -7.38
C LEU A 122 -15.84 19.07 -7.31
N GLY A 123 -15.21 18.96 -6.14
CA GLY A 123 -14.11 18.01 -5.91
C GLY A 123 -14.54 16.56 -6.14
N ARG A 124 -15.72 16.17 -5.66
CA ARG A 124 -16.24 14.80 -5.84
C ARG A 124 -16.49 14.48 -7.31
N GLU A 125 -17.12 15.38 -8.05
CA GLU A 125 -17.43 15.17 -9.47
C GLU A 125 -16.15 15.13 -10.31
N LEU A 126 -15.22 16.07 -10.09
CA LEU A 126 -13.93 16.09 -10.79
C LEU A 126 -13.10 14.85 -10.49
N ALA A 127 -13.09 14.37 -9.24
CA ALA A 127 -12.38 13.14 -8.90
C ALA A 127 -13.01 11.90 -9.56
N SER A 128 -14.33 11.86 -9.66
CA SER A 128 -15.05 10.76 -10.34
C SER A 128 -14.78 10.76 -11.85
N ALA A 129 -14.79 11.95 -12.47
CA ALA A 129 -14.42 12.11 -13.88
C ALA A 129 -12.94 11.76 -14.13
N ALA A 130 -12.03 12.16 -13.24
CA ALA A 130 -10.62 11.86 -13.36
C ALA A 130 -10.34 10.35 -13.28
N LEU A 131 -11.03 9.62 -12.38
CA LEU A 131 -10.96 8.16 -12.30
C LEU A 131 -11.39 7.51 -13.63
N ALA A 132 -12.55 7.90 -14.17
CA ALA A 132 -13.03 7.36 -15.45
C ALA A 132 -12.06 7.63 -16.62
N VAL A 133 -11.42 8.80 -16.64
CA VAL A 133 -10.39 9.13 -17.65
C VAL A 133 -9.13 8.28 -17.45
N GLN A 134 -8.72 8.00 -16.21
CA GLN A 134 -7.59 7.13 -15.95
C GLN A 134 -7.86 5.70 -16.41
N ASP A 135 -9.04 5.16 -16.09
CA ASP A 135 -9.46 3.82 -16.51
C ASP A 135 -9.42 3.72 -18.05
N ALA A 136 -10.01 4.69 -18.75
CA ALA A 136 -10.01 4.75 -20.21
C ALA A 136 -8.59 4.81 -20.82
N ARG A 137 -7.64 5.49 -20.16
CA ARG A 137 -6.23 5.54 -20.59
C ARG A 137 -5.50 4.22 -20.34
N PHE A 138 -5.88 3.49 -19.30
CA PHE A 138 -5.22 2.25 -18.91
C PHE A 138 -5.71 1.04 -19.73
N VAL A 139 -6.93 1.05 -20.26
CA VAL A 139 -7.48 0.04 -21.20
C VAL A 139 -6.60 -0.16 -22.45
N PHE A 140 -5.72 0.79 -22.78
CA PHE A 140 -4.74 0.66 -23.88
C PHE A 140 -3.54 -0.24 -23.57
N ILE A 141 -3.42 -0.75 -22.35
CA ILE A 141 -2.42 -1.76 -21.99
C ILE A 141 -2.93 -3.10 -22.53
N GLU A 142 -2.20 -3.69 -23.49
CA GLU A 142 -2.51 -4.98 -24.12
C GLU A 142 -3.17 -5.97 -23.14
N ASP A 143 -4.36 -6.44 -23.51
CA ASP A 143 -5.08 -7.48 -22.80
C ASP A 143 -4.29 -8.79 -22.84
N LYS A 144 -3.49 -9.02 -21.79
CA LYS A 144 -2.73 -10.25 -21.55
C LYS A 144 -3.44 -11.20 -20.58
N SER A 145 -4.74 -11.00 -20.33
CA SER A 145 -5.56 -11.90 -19.49
C SER A 145 -5.52 -13.37 -19.93
N ARG A 146 -5.02 -13.63 -21.16
CA ARG A 146 -4.92 -14.95 -21.79
C ARG A 146 -3.62 -15.70 -21.52
N THR A 147 -2.63 -15.10 -20.85
CA THR A 147 -1.44 -15.84 -20.37
C THR A 147 -1.63 -16.13 -18.89
N GLY A 148 -2.29 -17.26 -18.59
CA GLY A 148 -2.44 -17.73 -17.23
C GLY A 148 -1.06 -17.91 -16.60
N SER A 149 -0.77 -17.14 -15.55
CA SER A 149 0.26 -17.50 -14.60
C SER A 149 -0.44 -18.31 -13.50
N ASP A 150 0.02 -19.54 -13.27
CA ASP A 150 -0.31 -20.27 -12.05
C ASP A 150 0.17 -19.41 -10.88
N VAL A 151 -0.75 -18.73 -10.18
CA VAL A 151 -0.48 -18.07 -8.91
C VAL A 151 -0.87 -19.07 -7.83
N PRO A 152 0.09 -19.81 -7.24
CA PRO A 152 -0.22 -20.73 -6.17
C PRO A 152 -0.17 -19.93 -4.87
N GLU A 153 -1.34 -19.53 -4.38
CA GLU A 153 -1.71 -19.31 -2.97
C GLU A 153 -2.86 -18.30 -2.87
N LYS A 154 -3.86 -18.60 -2.04
CA LYS A 154 -4.96 -17.71 -1.72
C LYS A 154 -4.42 -16.54 -0.87
N THR A 155 -4.02 -15.46 -1.51
CA THR A 155 -3.52 -14.25 -0.83
C THR A 155 -4.66 -13.35 -0.34
N ALA A 156 -4.36 -12.38 0.52
CA ALA A 156 -5.32 -11.35 0.95
C ALA A 156 -5.97 -10.60 -0.24
N LEU A 157 -5.24 -10.45 -1.35
CA LEU A 157 -5.78 -9.87 -2.59
C LEU A 157 -6.89 -10.73 -3.19
N HIS A 158 -6.76 -12.06 -3.17
CA HIS A 158 -7.82 -12.96 -3.64
C HIS A 158 -9.07 -12.85 -2.78
N THR A 159 -8.91 -12.73 -1.46
CA THR A 159 -10.04 -12.53 -0.53
C THR A 159 -10.79 -11.25 -0.84
N ILE A 160 -10.09 -10.12 -0.98
CA ILE A 160 -10.72 -8.82 -1.31
C ILE A 160 -11.40 -8.84 -2.69
N ILE A 161 -10.80 -9.52 -3.69
CA ILE A 161 -11.42 -9.66 -5.01
C ILE A 161 -12.74 -10.44 -4.91
N ALA A 162 -12.73 -11.59 -4.22
CA ALA A 162 -13.93 -12.41 -4.07
C ALA A 162 -15.05 -11.66 -3.34
N GLU A 163 -14.72 -10.96 -2.26
CA GLU A 163 -15.69 -10.15 -1.50
C GLU A 163 -16.25 -8.99 -2.34
N ALA A 164 -15.41 -8.31 -3.11
CA ALA A 164 -15.85 -7.24 -4.01
C ALA A 164 -16.79 -7.78 -5.11
N GLU A 165 -16.48 -8.92 -5.70
CA GLU A 165 -17.32 -9.57 -6.71
C GLU A 165 -18.67 -10.01 -6.11
N GLU A 166 -18.65 -10.64 -4.93
CA GLU A 166 -19.88 -11.03 -4.22
C GLU A 166 -20.75 -9.81 -3.89
N TYR A 167 -20.16 -8.72 -3.41
CA TYR A 167 -20.87 -7.47 -3.16
C TYR A 167 -21.51 -6.91 -4.44
N ILE A 168 -20.77 -6.92 -5.56
CA ILE A 168 -21.30 -6.45 -6.85
C ILE A 168 -22.47 -7.32 -7.31
N LEU A 169 -22.31 -8.64 -7.24
CA LEU A 169 -23.34 -9.59 -7.65
C LEU A 169 -24.62 -9.41 -6.84
N ASN A 170 -24.50 -9.37 -5.52
CA ASN A 170 -25.64 -9.31 -4.61
C ASN A 170 -26.38 -7.97 -4.63
N ASN A 171 -25.69 -6.85 -4.93
CA ASN A 171 -26.30 -5.52 -4.84
C ASN A 171 -26.65 -4.89 -6.20
N PHE A 172 -26.06 -5.37 -7.31
CA PHE A 172 -26.20 -4.71 -8.60
C PHE A 172 -26.51 -5.64 -9.78
N VAL A 173 -26.44 -6.97 -9.62
CA VAL A 173 -26.63 -7.93 -10.74
C VAL A 173 -27.77 -8.91 -10.50
N ILE A 174 -27.93 -9.42 -9.28
CA ILE A 174 -28.95 -10.41 -8.95
C ILE A 174 -30.16 -9.67 -8.36
N GLU A 175 -31.30 -9.70 -9.07
CA GLU A 175 -32.65 -9.44 -8.51
C GLU A 175 -33.23 -10.69 -7.85
#